data_AF-A0A919HS44-F1
#
_entry.id   AF-A0A919HS44-F1
#
_cell.length_a   1.000
_cell.length_b   1.000
_cell.length_c   1.000
_cell.angle_alpha   90.00
_cell.angle_beta   90.00
_cell.angle_gamma   90.00
#
_symmetry.space_group_name_H-M   'P 1'
#
loop_
_entity.id
_entity.type
_entity.pdbx_description
1 polymer ?
#
loop_
_entity_poly.entity_id
_entity_poly.type
_entity_poly.pdbx_seq_one_letter_code
_entity_poly.pdbx_strand_id
1 'polypeptide(L)'
;MSEAVDGAAAGAQTVFAVIIGTGCGAGVALNGRAHIGGNGNAGEWGHNPLPWMNDDELRYRAEVPCYCGKQGCIETFISGTGFATDYQRLSGKGLTGSEIMRLVGEGDEKAELALSRYEQRLAKSLAHVVNILDPDVIVLGGGMSNVERLYQTVPDPVKQWVFGGECETPIRKAMHGDSSGVRGAARLWPLGGPEPLPRTRALSLGRGLG
;
A
#
# COMPACT_ATOMS: atom_id res chain seq x y z
N MET A 1 -0.02 11.14 4.46
CA MET A 1 -0.31 12.37 5.24
C MET A 1 -1.09 13.41 4.45
N SER A 2 -0.64 13.87 3.28
CA SER A 2 -1.45 14.83 2.48
C SER A 2 -2.88 14.33 2.24
N GLU A 3 -3.02 13.07 1.79
CA GLU A 3 -4.35 12.51 1.51
C GLU A 3 -5.26 12.39 2.73
N ALA A 4 -4.70 12.16 3.92
CA ALA A 4 -5.47 12.00 5.16
C ALA A 4 -5.91 13.34 5.77
N VAL A 5 -5.25 14.45 5.43
CA VAL A 5 -5.53 15.76 6.02
C VAL A 5 -6.45 16.58 5.13
N ASP A 6 -6.15 16.65 3.84
CA ASP A 6 -6.84 17.53 2.89
C ASP A 6 -7.06 16.92 1.49
N GLY A 7 -6.87 15.60 1.35
CA GLY A 7 -7.04 14.90 0.07
C GLY A 7 -8.15 13.85 0.09
N ALA A 8 -7.93 12.74 -0.61
CA ALA A 8 -8.94 11.71 -0.87
C ALA A 8 -9.51 11.03 0.39
N ALA A 9 -8.85 11.19 1.53
CA ALA A 9 -9.22 10.64 2.83
C ALA A 9 -9.51 11.71 3.89
N ALA A 10 -9.75 12.96 3.49
CA ALA A 10 -10.12 14.01 4.44
C ALA A 10 -11.38 13.60 5.25
N GLY A 11 -11.30 13.74 6.57
CA GLY A 11 -12.36 13.37 7.51
C GLY A 11 -12.37 11.92 7.98
N ALA A 12 -11.61 11.02 7.33
CA ALA A 12 -11.45 9.64 7.78
C ALA A 12 -10.58 9.57 9.04
N GLN A 13 -10.92 8.66 9.96
CA GLN A 13 -10.16 8.44 11.19
C GLN A 13 -9.01 7.47 10.94
N THR A 14 -9.27 6.36 10.24
CA THR A 14 -8.25 5.36 9.89
C THR A 14 -8.00 5.35 8.39
N VAL A 15 -6.81 5.78 7.97
CA VAL A 15 -6.43 5.84 6.54
C VAL A 15 -5.29 4.89 6.27
N PHE A 16 -5.46 4.03 5.28
CA PHE A 16 -4.37 3.25 4.71
C PHE A 16 -4.00 3.82 3.33
N ALA A 17 -2.87 4.53 3.26
CA ALA A 17 -2.39 5.15 2.03
C ALA A 17 -1.32 4.28 1.39
N VAL A 18 -1.58 3.78 0.19
CA VAL A 18 -0.70 2.91 -0.58
C VAL A 18 -0.03 3.70 -1.70
N ILE A 19 1.26 3.48 -1.93
CA ILE A 19 1.99 4.00 -3.08
C ILE A 19 2.44 2.81 -3.93
N ILE A 20 2.07 2.83 -5.21
CA ILE A 20 2.39 1.79 -6.17
C ILE A 20 3.11 2.41 -7.39
N GLY A 21 4.43 2.47 -7.31
CA GLY A 21 5.33 2.98 -8.35
C GLY A 21 6.32 1.91 -8.78
N THR A 22 7.60 2.27 -8.93
CA THR A 22 8.68 1.28 -9.17
C THR A 22 8.71 0.20 -8.09
N GLY A 23 8.46 0.58 -6.84
CA GLY A 23 8.21 -0.31 -5.71
C GLY A 23 6.78 -0.19 -5.19
N CYS A 24 6.50 -0.78 -4.03
CA CYS A 24 5.24 -0.55 -3.33
C CYS A 24 5.47 -0.38 -1.83
N GLY A 25 4.73 0.56 -1.23
CA GLY A 25 4.76 0.80 0.20
C GLY A 25 3.44 1.39 0.66
N ALA A 26 3.28 1.52 1.97
CA ALA A 26 2.10 2.14 2.54
C ALA A 26 2.42 2.98 3.77
N GLY A 27 1.46 3.79 4.19
CA GLY A 27 1.49 4.53 5.44
C GLY A 27 0.12 4.47 6.10
N VAL A 28 0.12 4.43 7.43
CA VAL A 28 -1.10 4.45 8.24
C VAL A 28 -1.29 5.85 8.82
N ALA A 29 -2.49 6.40 8.71
CA ALA A 29 -2.90 7.58 9.46
C ALA A 29 -4.00 7.22 10.45
N LEU A 30 -3.88 7.71 11.68
CA LEU A 30 -4.91 7.64 12.72
C LEU A 30 -5.25 9.06 13.14
N ASN A 31 -6.52 9.44 13.03
CA ASN A 31 -7.05 10.77 13.38
C ASN A 31 -6.24 11.90 12.71
N GLY A 32 -5.95 11.75 11.41
CA GLY A 32 -5.17 12.72 10.64
C GLY A 32 -3.66 12.77 10.96
N ARG A 33 -3.14 11.88 11.82
CA ARG A 33 -1.73 11.83 12.21
C ARG A 33 -1.07 10.55 11.71
N ALA A 34 0.17 10.63 11.25
CA ALA A 34 0.91 9.45 10.84
C ALA A 34 1.14 8.52 12.03
N HIS A 35 0.82 7.25 11.86
CA HIS A 35 1.23 6.20 12.79
C HIS A 35 2.57 5.66 12.32
N ILE A 36 3.63 5.99 13.07
CA ILE A 36 5.03 5.63 12.74
C ILE A 36 5.42 4.25 13.31
N GLY A 37 4.72 3.79 14.35
CA GLY A 37 5.03 2.56 15.06
C GLY A 37 6.30 2.67 15.93
N GLY A 38 6.46 1.74 16.88
CA GLY A 38 7.57 1.78 17.85
C GLY A 38 8.97 1.63 17.24
N ASN A 39 9.05 1.02 16.06
CA ASN A 39 10.31 0.80 15.33
C ASN A 39 10.43 1.67 14.07
N GLY A 40 9.48 2.56 13.79
CA GLY A 40 9.46 3.34 12.55
C GLY A 40 8.97 2.59 11.31
N ASN A 41 8.56 1.33 11.44
CA ASN A 41 8.22 0.45 10.31
C ASN A 41 6.70 0.32 10.07
N ALA A 42 5.87 1.15 10.71
CA ALA A 42 4.44 1.07 10.48
C ALA A 42 4.12 1.42 9.02
N GLY A 43 3.39 0.54 8.34
CA GLY A 43 3.05 0.70 6.93
C GLY A 43 3.99 0.01 5.94
N GLU A 44 5.02 -0.71 6.41
CA GLU A 44 5.90 -1.57 5.59
C GLU A 44 5.19 -2.83 5.05
N TRP A 45 3.97 -2.66 4.54
CA TRP A 45 3.07 -3.67 4.00
C TRP A 45 3.66 -4.37 2.77
N GLY A 46 4.34 -3.65 1.89
CA GLY A 46 4.92 -4.19 0.65
C GLY A 46 5.94 -5.32 0.87
N HIS A 47 6.59 -5.36 2.04
CA HIS A 47 7.56 -6.38 2.40
C HIS A 47 6.98 -7.58 3.17
N ASN A 48 5.66 -7.66 3.31
CA ASN A 48 4.98 -8.84 3.84
C ASN A 48 4.64 -9.83 2.72
N PRO A 49 4.48 -11.13 3.02
CA PRO A 49 4.11 -12.12 2.01
C PRO A 49 2.75 -11.82 1.35
N LEU A 50 2.63 -12.08 0.04
CA LEU A 50 1.32 -12.11 -0.62
C LEU A 50 0.44 -13.19 0.03
N PRO A 51 -0.77 -12.85 0.51
CA PRO A 51 -1.63 -13.82 1.19
C PRO A 51 -2.35 -14.72 0.18
N TRP A 52 -2.72 -15.93 0.62
CA TRP A 52 -3.51 -16.91 -0.15
C TRP A 52 -2.98 -17.16 -1.58
N MET A 53 -1.67 -17.41 -1.69
CA MET A 53 -1.02 -17.69 -2.97
C MET A 53 -1.61 -18.95 -3.64
N ASN A 54 -1.89 -18.86 -4.93
CA ASN A 54 -2.14 -20.02 -5.79
C ASN A 54 -0.83 -20.67 -6.27
N ASP A 55 -0.92 -21.80 -6.97
CA ASP A 55 0.25 -22.55 -7.44
C ASP A 55 1.20 -21.74 -8.34
N ASP A 56 0.67 -20.84 -9.18
CA ASP A 56 1.52 -20.00 -10.02
C ASP A 56 2.26 -18.94 -9.20
N GLU A 57 1.61 -18.35 -8.21
CA GLU A 57 2.19 -17.38 -7.28
C GLU A 57 3.24 -18.05 -6.38
N LEU A 58 3.01 -19.31 -5.98
CA LEU A 58 3.96 -20.13 -5.22
C LEU A 58 5.22 -20.46 -6.04
N ARG A 59 5.11 -20.62 -7.36
CA ARG A 59 6.29 -20.75 -8.24
C ARG A 59 6.98 -19.41 -8.44
N TYR A 60 6.23 -18.36 -8.74
CA TYR A 60 6.77 -17.01 -8.93
C TYR A 60 7.56 -16.53 -7.72
N ARG A 61 7.10 -16.80 -6.48
CA ARG A 61 7.83 -16.40 -5.26
C ARG A 61 9.24 -17.01 -5.17
N ALA A 62 9.46 -18.17 -5.78
CA ALA A 62 10.74 -18.87 -5.77
C ALA A 62 11.67 -18.34 -6.88
N GLU A 63 11.10 -17.81 -7.96
CA GLU A 63 11.81 -17.28 -9.13
C GLU A 63 12.20 -15.80 -8.94
N VAL A 64 11.37 -15.01 -8.25
CA VAL A 64 11.52 -13.55 -8.15
C VAL A 64 11.81 -13.14 -6.69
N PRO A 65 13.10 -12.91 -6.34
CA PRO A 65 13.47 -12.52 -4.99
C PRO A 65 13.09 -11.05 -4.71
N CYS A 66 12.77 -10.74 -3.45
CA CYS A 66 12.69 -9.35 -2.99
C CYS A 66 14.08 -8.89 -2.52
N TYR A 67 14.41 -7.62 -2.76
CA TYR A 67 15.68 -7.04 -2.34
C TYR A 67 15.84 -7.02 -0.81
N CYS A 68 14.75 -7.12 -0.04
CA CYS A 68 14.79 -7.20 1.42
C CYS A 68 15.35 -8.55 1.92
N GLY A 69 15.66 -9.49 1.03
CA GLY A 69 16.19 -10.82 1.34
C GLY A 69 15.13 -11.85 1.72
N LYS A 70 13.84 -11.50 1.61
CA LYS A 70 12.71 -12.44 1.75
C LYS A 70 12.10 -12.79 0.39
N GLN A 71 11.22 -13.78 0.39
CA GLN A 71 10.52 -14.25 -0.80
C GLN A 71 9.02 -13.93 -0.70
N GLY A 72 8.42 -13.70 -1.85
CA GLY A 72 6.98 -13.53 -1.96
C GLY A 72 6.44 -12.25 -1.34
N CYS A 73 7.28 -11.22 -1.16
CA CYS A 73 6.83 -9.90 -0.72
C CYS A 73 5.79 -9.34 -1.70
N ILE A 74 4.71 -8.75 -1.19
CA ILE A 74 3.64 -8.11 -1.96
C ILE A 74 4.19 -7.22 -3.08
N GLU A 75 5.26 -6.47 -2.80
CA GLU A 75 5.94 -5.60 -3.76
C GLU A 75 6.37 -6.30 -5.06
N THR A 76 6.86 -7.54 -4.99
CA THR A 76 7.33 -8.25 -6.19
C THR A 76 6.19 -8.61 -7.13
N PHE A 77 4.94 -8.51 -6.67
CA PHE A 77 3.73 -8.79 -7.42
C PHE A 77 3.01 -7.52 -7.89
N ILE A 78 2.86 -6.52 -7.02
CA ILE A 78 1.94 -5.40 -7.25
C ILE A 78 2.63 -4.06 -7.52
N SER A 79 3.95 -3.96 -7.41
CA SER A 79 4.66 -2.77 -7.90
C SER A 79 4.57 -2.67 -9.42
N GLY A 80 4.87 -1.50 -9.98
CA GLY A 80 5.04 -1.33 -11.43
C GLY A 80 6.17 -2.22 -11.98
N THR A 81 7.24 -2.43 -11.22
CA THR A 81 8.29 -3.41 -11.58
C THR A 81 7.76 -4.84 -11.54
N GLY A 82 6.98 -5.19 -10.52
CA GLY A 82 6.35 -6.51 -10.39
C GLY A 82 5.39 -6.80 -11.55
N PHE A 83 4.57 -5.82 -11.93
CA PHE A 83 3.67 -5.90 -13.08
C PHE A 83 4.44 -6.13 -14.40
N ALA A 84 5.49 -5.35 -14.65
CA ALA A 84 6.35 -5.52 -15.81
C ALA A 84 7.05 -6.88 -15.83
N THR A 85 7.50 -7.37 -14.67
CA THR A 85 8.15 -8.68 -14.52
C THR A 85 7.19 -9.83 -14.82
N ASP A 86 5.94 -9.79 -14.32
CA ASP A 86 4.94 -10.82 -14.63
C ASP A 86 4.60 -10.83 -16.12
N TYR A 87 4.44 -9.65 -16.74
CA TYR A 87 4.23 -9.56 -18.18
C TYR A 87 5.42 -10.11 -18.97
N GLN A 88 6.65 -9.82 -18.57
CA GLN A 88 7.85 -10.38 -19.21
C GLN A 88 7.87 -11.91 -19.10
N ARG A 89 7.48 -12.47 -17.95
CA ARG A 89 7.36 -13.93 -17.76
C ARG A 89 6.32 -14.56 -18.69
N LEU A 90 5.22 -13.86 -18.97
CA LEU A 90 4.15 -14.33 -19.87
C LEU A 90 4.49 -14.16 -21.36
N SER A 91 5.13 -13.05 -21.71
CA SER A 91 5.32 -12.62 -23.11
C SER A 91 6.72 -12.88 -23.66
N GLY A 92 7.73 -13.03 -22.79
CA GLY A 92 9.14 -13.00 -23.14
C GLY A 92 9.70 -11.61 -23.44
N LYS A 93 8.88 -10.55 -23.34
CA LYS A 93 9.24 -9.18 -23.70
C LYS A 93 9.29 -8.27 -22.46
N GLY A 94 10.41 -7.60 -22.25
CA GLY A 94 10.52 -6.56 -21.23
C GLY A 94 9.89 -5.26 -21.73
N LEU A 95 8.82 -4.82 -21.07
CA LEU A 95 8.12 -3.56 -21.35
C LEU A 95 7.87 -2.79 -20.06
N THR A 96 7.69 -1.48 -20.17
CA THR A 96 7.24 -0.63 -19.06
C THR A 96 5.76 -0.83 -18.78
N GLY A 97 5.32 -0.49 -17.56
CA GLY A 97 3.90 -0.59 -17.20
C GLY A 97 2.96 0.18 -18.13
N SER A 98 3.36 1.37 -18.59
CA SER A 98 2.57 2.18 -19.54
C SER A 98 2.47 1.53 -20.92
N GLU A 99 3.54 0.91 -21.41
CA GLU A 99 3.51 0.15 -22.67
C GLU A 99 2.60 -1.07 -22.58
N ILE A 100 2.62 -1.77 -21.44
CA ILE A 100 1.73 -2.91 -21.20
C ILE A 100 0.27 -2.43 -21.14
N MET A 101 -0.01 -1.32 -20.47
CA MET A 101 -1.37 -0.75 -20.43
C MET A 101 -1.88 -0.28 -21.80
N ARG A 102 -0.98 0.15 -22.70
CA ARG A 102 -1.36 0.40 -24.10
C ARG A 102 -1.79 -0.89 -24.79
N LEU A 103 -1.04 -1.98 -24.61
CA LEU A 103 -1.38 -3.28 -25.17
C LEU A 103 -2.71 -3.84 -24.61
N VAL A 104 -3.00 -3.59 -23.33
CA VAL A 104 -4.33 -3.85 -22.73
C VAL A 104 -5.42 -3.14 -23.53
N GLY A 105 -5.26 -1.85 -23.82
CA GLY A 105 -6.21 -1.08 -24.63
C GLY A 105 -6.35 -1.56 -26.08
N GLU A 106 -5.34 -2.27 -26.58
CA GLU A 106 -5.31 -2.90 -27.91
C GLU A 106 -5.84 -4.34 -27.90
N GLY A 107 -6.19 -4.90 -26.73
CA GLY A 107 -6.73 -6.24 -26.59
C GLY A 107 -5.69 -7.37 -26.62
N ASP A 108 -4.42 -7.09 -26.30
CA ASP A 108 -3.40 -8.13 -26.20
C ASP A 108 -3.71 -9.10 -25.03
N GLU A 109 -3.85 -10.39 -25.34
CA GLU A 109 -4.26 -11.41 -24.37
C GLU A 109 -3.27 -11.56 -23.21
N LYS A 110 -1.96 -11.37 -23.45
CA LYS A 110 -0.94 -11.53 -22.40
C LYS A 110 -0.90 -10.31 -21.49
N ALA A 111 -1.08 -9.12 -22.06
CA ALA A 111 -1.21 -7.89 -21.29
C ALA A 111 -2.45 -7.96 -20.39
N GLU A 112 -3.56 -8.47 -20.92
CA GLU A 112 -4.78 -8.66 -20.12
C GLU A 112 -4.68 -9.73 -19.06
N LEU A 113 -3.99 -10.83 -19.34
CA LEU A 113 -3.68 -11.82 -18.32
C LEU A 113 -2.80 -11.24 -17.21
N ALA A 114 -1.78 -10.44 -17.56
CA ALA A 114 -0.92 -9.78 -16.59
C ALA A 114 -1.73 -8.81 -15.70
N LEU A 115 -2.61 -8.00 -16.29
CA LEU A 115 -3.44 -7.06 -15.53
C LEU A 115 -4.47 -7.78 -14.65
N SER A 116 -5.11 -8.83 -15.14
CA SER A 116 -6.04 -9.63 -14.35
C SER A 116 -5.35 -10.28 -13.14
N ARG A 117 -4.14 -10.82 -13.33
CA ARG A 117 -3.32 -11.35 -12.23
C ARG A 117 -2.96 -10.26 -11.22
N TYR A 118 -2.58 -9.09 -11.72
CA TYR A 118 -2.27 -7.93 -10.91
C TYR A 118 -3.47 -7.51 -10.04
N GLU A 119 -4.67 -7.40 -10.62
CA GLU A 119 -5.92 -7.05 -9.93
C GLU A 119 -6.22 -8.03 -8.77
N GLN A 120 -6.09 -9.33 -9.03
CA GLN A 120 -6.28 -10.36 -8.00
C GLN A 120 -5.25 -10.28 -6.87
N ARG A 121 -3.98 -10.06 -7.21
CA ARG A 121 -2.90 -9.94 -6.23
C ARG A 121 -3.04 -8.67 -5.39
N LEU A 122 -3.44 -7.56 -6.00
CA LEU A 122 -3.75 -6.32 -5.30
C LEU A 122 -4.94 -6.53 -4.35
N ALA A 123 -6.02 -7.17 -4.80
CA ALA A 123 -7.17 -7.46 -3.96
C ALA A 123 -6.83 -8.30 -2.72
N LYS A 124 -6.09 -9.41 -2.90
CA LYS A 124 -5.57 -10.24 -1.80
C LYS A 124 -4.75 -9.41 -0.82
N SER A 125 -3.86 -8.56 -1.34
CA SER A 125 -2.97 -7.74 -0.52
C SER A 125 -3.75 -6.71 0.30
N LEU A 126 -4.77 -6.06 -0.29
CA LEU A 126 -5.61 -5.07 0.38
C LEU A 126 -6.53 -5.71 1.42
N ALA A 127 -7.15 -6.85 1.09
CA ALA A 127 -8.03 -7.58 2.01
C ALA A 127 -7.30 -7.99 3.30
N HIS A 128 -6.03 -8.36 3.21
CA HIS A 128 -5.22 -8.67 4.39
C HIS A 128 -5.06 -7.45 5.31
N VAL A 129 -4.97 -6.24 4.77
CA VAL A 129 -4.92 -5.01 5.59
C VAL A 129 -6.30 -4.69 6.16
N VAL A 130 -7.38 -4.88 5.39
CA VAL A 130 -8.75 -4.73 5.92
C VAL A 130 -8.96 -5.66 7.12
N ASN A 131 -8.55 -6.93 7.03
CA ASN A 131 -8.69 -7.89 8.13
C ASN A 131 -7.93 -7.51 9.42
N ILE A 132 -6.88 -6.68 9.32
CA ILE A 132 -6.01 -6.34 10.47
C ILE A 132 -6.31 -4.94 11.00
N LEU A 133 -6.54 -3.99 10.10
CA LEU A 133 -6.63 -2.57 10.40
C LEU A 133 -8.05 -2.02 10.27
N ASP A 134 -8.89 -2.65 9.46
CA ASP A 134 -10.24 -2.20 9.11
C ASP A 134 -10.32 -0.69 8.83
N PRO A 135 -9.60 -0.18 7.81
CA PRO A 135 -9.51 1.25 7.59
C PRO A 135 -10.82 1.83 7.03
N ASP A 136 -11.13 3.07 7.41
CA ASP A 136 -12.27 3.82 6.85
C ASP A 136 -12.11 4.07 5.35
N VAL A 137 -10.87 4.10 4.85
CA VAL A 137 -10.55 4.33 3.43
C VAL A 137 -9.14 3.84 3.09
N ILE A 138 -9.02 3.27 1.90
CA ILE A 138 -7.75 2.96 1.25
C ILE A 138 -7.52 3.98 0.13
N VAL A 139 -6.36 4.64 0.13
CA VAL A 139 -6.00 5.60 -0.93
C VAL A 139 -4.82 5.06 -1.73
N LEU A 140 -4.97 4.95 -3.04
CA LEU A 140 -3.93 4.50 -3.96
C LEU A 140 -3.24 5.70 -4.62
N GLY A 141 -1.92 5.76 -4.53
CA GLY A 141 -1.06 6.69 -5.26
C GLY A 141 0.03 5.96 -6.05
N GLY A 142 0.86 6.72 -6.78
CA GLY A 142 1.93 6.18 -7.64
C GLY A 142 1.45 5.82 -9.05
N GLY A 143 2.37 5.40 -9.92
CA GLY A 143 2.11 5.19 -11.34
C GLY A 143 0.94 4.24 -11.64
N MET A 144 0.84 3.11 -10.92
CA MET A 144 -0.24 2.14 -11.14
C MET A 144 -1.61 2.66 -10.68
N SER A 145 -1.66 3.64 -9.77
CA SER A 145 -2.93 4.25 -9.36
C SER A 145 -3.63 5.04 -10.47
N ASN A 146 -2.95 5.28 -11.60
CA ASN A 146 -3.55 5.92 -12.77
C ASN A 146 -4.33 4.95 -13.67
N VAL A 147 -4.30 3.64 -13.39
CA VAL A 147 -5.10 2.65 -14.10
C VAL A 147 -6.52 2.70 -13.56
N GLU A 148 -7.40 3.45 -14.24
CA GLU A 148 -8.79 3.70 -13.82
C GLU A 148 -9.59 2.40 -13.62
N ARG A 149 -9.27 1.36 -14.39
CA ARG A 149 -9.89 0.03 -14.28
C ARG A 149 -9.77 -0.56 -12.87
N LEU A 150 -8.68 -0.31 -12.15
CA LEU A 150 -8.46 -0.87 -10.80
C LEU A 150 -9.57 -0.48 -9.82
N TYR A 151 -10.10 0.73 -9.91
CA TYR A 151 -11.17 1.20 -9.02
C TYR A 151 -12.52 0.55 -9.31
N GLN A 152 -12.66 -0.10 -10.47
CA GLN A 152 -13.85 -0.84 -10.88
C GLN A 152 -13.71 -2.33 -10.59
N THR A 153 -12.52 -2.90 -10.79
CA THR A 153 -12.31 -4.36 -10.79
C THR A 153 -11.76 -4.92 -9.50
N VAL A 154 -11.07 -4.11 -8.67
CA VAL A 154 -10.45 -4.58 -7.41
C VAL A 154 -11.42 -4.67 -6.22
N PRO A 155 -12.42 -3.77 -6.04
CA PRO A 155 -13.29 -3.81 -4.86
C PRO A 155 -14.02 -5.15 -4.65
N ASP A 156 -14.57 -5.73 -5.71
CA ASP A 156 -15.35 -6.98 -5.60
C ASP A 156 -14.47 -8.19 -5.19
N PRO A 157 -13.30 -8.44 -5.82
CA PRO A 157 -12.37 -9.47 -5.35
C PRO A 157 -11.87 -9.25 -3.91
N VAL A 158 -11.73 -8.01 -3.42
CA VAL A 158 -11.32 -7.77 -2.02
C VAL A 158 -12.31 -8.43 -1.06
N LYS A 159 -13.62 -8.33 -1.32
CA LYS A 159 -14.68 -8.92 -0.48
C LYS A 159 -14.51 -10.44 -0.30
N GLN A 160 -13.98 -11.13 -1.31
CA GLN A 160 -13.77 -12.59 -1.27
C GLN A 160 -12.73 -13.02 -0.23
N TRP A 161 -11.85 -12.12 0.19
CA TRP A 161 -10.71 -12.40 1.06
C TRP A 161 -10.82 -11.74 2.44
N VAL A 162 -11.82 -10.88 2.65
CA VAL A 162 -12.12 -10.26 3.94
C VAL A 162 -12.96 -11.22 4.79
N PHE A 163 -12.69 -11.25 6.09
CA PHE A 163 -13.48 -12.05 7.03
C PHE A 163 -14.95 -11.61 7.01
N GLY A 164 -15.86 -12.57 6.86
CA GLY A 164 -17.30 -12.31 6.78
C GLY A 164 -17.82 -11.98 5.37
N GLY A 165 -16.95 -11.68 4.41
CA GLY A 165 -17.32 -11.45 3.01
C GLY A 165 -17.96 -10.09 2.71
N GLU A 166 -18.25 -9.29 3.73
CA GLU A 166 -18.75 -7.93 3.62
C GLU A 166 -17.58 -6.96 3.80
N CYS A 167 -17.36 -6.07 2.83
CA CYS A 167 -16.33 -5.03 2.91
C CYS A 167 -16.76 -3.81 2.10
N GLU A 168 -17.06 -2.72 2.81
CA GLU A 168 -17.47 -1.45 2.19
C GLU A 168 -16.37 -0.39 2.29
N THR A 169 -15.15 -0.77 2.67
CA THR A 169 -13.98 0.12 2.70
C THR A 169 -13.72 0.69 1.29
N PRO A 170 -13.90 2.01 1.08
CA PRO A 170 -13.70 2.63 -0.22
C PRO A 170 -12.22 2.61 -0.62
N ILE A 171 -11.97 2.26 -1.89
CA ILE A 171 -10.65 2.39 -2.53
C ILE A 171 -10.69 3.63 -3.42
N ARG A 172 -9.86 4.63 -3.12
CA ARG A 172 -9.87 5.92 -3.80
C ARG A 172 -8.52 6.23 -4.44
N LYS A 173 -8.53 6.99 -5.54
CA LYS A 173 -7.32 7.57 -6.13
C LYS A 173 -6.82 8.74 -5.27
N ALA A 174 -5.51 8.84 -5.08
CA ALA A 174 -4.90 9.99 -4.42
C ALA A 174 -5.19 11.29 -5.19
N MET A 175 -5.58 12.34 -4.48
CA MET A 175 -5.91 13.64 -5.09
C MET A 175 -4.67 14.45 -5.44
N HIS A 176 -3.62 14.40 -4.62
CA HIS A 176 -2.44 15.25 -4.83
C HIS A 176 -1.37 14.61 -5.75
N GLY A 177 -1.67 13.46 -6.37
CA GLY A 177 -0.82 12.80 -7.37
C GLY A 177 0.63 12.60 -6.90
N ASP A 178 1.58 12.85 -7.79
CA ASP A 178 3.03 12.72 -7.53
C ASP A 178 3.54 13.66 -6.43
N SER A 179 2.79 14.73 -6.11
CA SER A 179 3.13 15.66 -5.03
C SER A 179 2.75 15.13 -3.64
N SER A 180 1.99 14.03 -3.56
CA SER A 180 1.51 13.47 -2.29
C SER A 180 2.64 13.05 -1.35
N GLY A 181 3.76 12.57 -1.91
CA GLY A 181 4.95 12.18 -1.14
C GLY A 181 5.62 13.37 -0.46
N VAL A 182 5.93 14.42 -1.24
CA VAL A 182 6.56 15.66 -0.73
C VAL A 182 5.65 16.39 0.25
N ARG A 183 4.36 16.55 -0.09
CA ARG A 183 3.37 17.16 0.81
C ARG A 183 3.19 16.35 2.09
N GLY A 184 3.22 15.02 1.96
CA GLY A 184 3.16 14.11 3.10
C GLY A 184 4.34 14.28 4.04
N ALA A 185 5.56 14.34 3.51
CA ALA A 185 6.78 14.54 4.28
C ALA A 185 6.83 15.90 4.98
N ALA A 186 6.43 16.99 4.29
CA ALA A 186 6.36 18.32 4.90
C ALA A 186 5.39 18.38 6.10
N ARG A 187 4.32 17.56 6.09
CA ARG A 187 3.37 17.46 7.21
C ARG A 187 3.86 16.59 8.38
N LEU A 188 4.87 15.75 8.18
CA LEU A 188 5.51 15.00 9.28
C LEU A 188 6.38 15.92 10.16
N TRP A 189 6.85 17.04 9.61
CA TRP A 189 7.71 18.01 10.30
C TRP A 189 7.23 19.45 10.08
N PRO A 190 6.06 19.83 10.65
CA PRO A 190 5.57 21.20 10.51
C PRO A 190 6.62 22.19 11.06
N LEU A 191 6.80 23.33 10.38
CA LEU A 191 7.83 24.35 10.65
C LEU A 191 7.71 25.06 12.03
N GLY A 192 7.03 24.46 13.00
CA GLY A 192 6.92 24.90 14.40
C GLY A 192 7.48 23.92 15.44
N GLY A 193 8.03 22.76 15.04
CA GLY A 193 8.59 21.76 15.96
C GLY A 193 7.55 21.09 16.87
N PRO A 194 7.83 19.90 17.43
CA PRO A 194 6.94 19.29 18.41
C PRO A 194 6.95 20.11 19.71
N GLU A 195 5.75 20.39 20.24
CA GLU A 195 5.59 20.94 21.59
C GLU A 195 6.26 19.99 22.60
N PRO A 196 7.12 20.48 23.51
CA PRO A 196 7.84 19.60 24.42
C PRO A 196 6.85 18.85 25.32
N LEU A 197 7.03 17.52 25.40
CA LEU A 197 6.26 16.67 26.31
C LEU A 197 6.31 17.25 27.74
N PRO A 198 5.17 17.29 28.46
CA PRO A 198 5.15 17.78 29.83
C PRO A 198 6.13 16.95 30.67
N ARG A 199 7.11 17.62 31.28
CA ARG A 199 8.06 16.98 32.19
C ARG A 199 7.27 16.34 33.33
N THR A 200 7.24 15.01 33.36
CA THR A 200 6.81 14.26 34.54
C THR A 200 7.61 14.76 35.73
N ARG A 201 6.94 15.36 36.72
CA ARG A 201 7.56 15.71 38.00
C ARG A 201 8.19 14.46 38.59
N ALA A 202 9.51 14.44 38.68
CA ALA A 202 10.21 13.42 39.47
C ALA A 202 9.67 13.50 40.91
N LEU A 203 9.03 12.44 41.35
CA LEU A 203 8.73 12.23 42.77
C LEU A 203 10.07 12.23 43.51
N SER A 204 10.32 13.28 44.27
CA SER A 204 11.43 13.37 45.21
C SER A 204 11.22 12.31 46.29
N LEU A 205 11.87 11.16 46.16
CA LEU A 205 12.07 10.23 47.28
C LEU A 205 13.01 10.91 48.27
N GLY A 206 12.41 11.51 49.30
CA GLY A 206 13.10 12.10 50.42
C GLY A 206 13.90 11.06 51.19
N ARG A 207 15.14 11.44 51.50
CA ARG A 207 15.97 10.78 52.52
C ARG A 207 15.27 10.88 53.87
N GLY A 208 15.09 9.76 54.55
CA GLY A 208 14.76 9.69 55.97
C GLY A 208 15.80 8.81 56.66
N LEU A 209 16.66 9.44 57.46
CA LEU A 209 17.54 8.81 58.43
C LEU A 209 16.70 8.27 59.60
N GLY A 210 17.04 7.07 60.08
CA GLY A 210 16.51 6.43 61.28
C GLY A 210 17.19 5.10 61.51
#